data_AF-F7QU47-F1
#
_entry.id   AF-F7QU47-F1
#
_cell.length_a   1.000
_cell.length_b   1.000
_cell.length_c   1.000
_cell.angle_alpha   90.00
_cell.angle_beta   90.00
_cell.angle_gamma   90.00
#
_symmetry.space_group_name_H-M   'P 1'
#
loop_
_entity.id
_entity.type
_entity.pdbx_description
1 polymer ?
#
loop_
_entity_poly.entity_id
_entity_poly.type
_entity_poly.pdbx_seq_one_letter_code
_entity_poly.pdbx_strand_id
1 'polypeptide(L)'
;MDNLHSKNYISWPILTLMAFVTVIGFDDIMYNFQNQGMTVITSWVLMLFLYVIPYSLIVGQLGGIFNKEGGGLSSWIRGTNGEFLGYFTAWTYWAASVPYVVDSANSVVVGFGWAFTGSNKFQDTMSNAEFTF
;
A
#
# COMPACT_ATOMS: atom_id res chain seq x y z
N MET A 1 40.48 3.96 7.14
CA MET A 1 39.40 4.61 7.92
C MET A 1 38.11 4.08 7.35
N ASP A 2 37.65 2.95 7.87
CA ASP A 2 36.45 2.28 7.39
C ASP A 2 35.25 2.91 8.11
N ASN A 3 34.41 3.60 7.36
CA ASN A 3 33.19 4.21 7.86
C ASN A 3 32.27 3.08 8.36
N LEU A 4 32.14 2.98 9.68
CA LEU A 4 31.14 2.15 10.37
C LEU A 4 29.74 2.68 10.00
N HIS A 5 29.19 2.17 8.90
CA HIS A 5 27.79 2.33 8.58
C HIS A 5 26.98 1.68 9.72
N SER A 6 26.43 2.49 10.62
CA SER A 6 25.40 2.05 11.57
C SER A 6 24.24 1.50 10.76
N LYS A 7 24.10 0.17 10.68
CA LYS A 7 22.91 -0.47 10.14
C LYS A 7 21.77 -0.20 11.12
N ASN A 8 20.95 0.79 10.82
CA ASN A 8 19.70 1.02 11.51
C ASN A 8 18.70 -0.06 11.04
N TYR A 9 18.44 -1.04 11.90
CA TYR A 9 17.42 -2.06 11.65
C TYR A 9 16.05 -1.52 12.04
N ILE A 10 15.04 -1.78 11.21
CA ILE A 10 13.65 -1.48 11.53
C ILE A 10 13.14 -2.56 12.48
N SER A 11 12.53 -2.13 13.59
CA SER A 11 11.92 -3.05 14.55
C SER A 11 10.69 -3.75 13.94
N TRP A 12 10.49 -5.02 14.26
CA TRP A 12 9.35 -5.82 13.78
C TRP A 12 7.99 -5.11 13.91
N PRO A 13 7.62 -4.47 15.05
CA PRO A 13 6.33 -3.81 15.17
C PRO A 13 6.17 -2.63 14.20
N ILE A 14 7.25 -1.89 13.94
CA ILE A 14 7.24 -0.76 12.99
C ILE A 14 7.06 -1.30 11.57
N LEU A 15 7.77 -2.38 11.23
CA LEU A 15 7.63 -3.04 9.94
C LEU A 15 6.21 -3.59 9.73
N THR A 16 5.63 -4.23 10.74
CA THR A 16 4.24 -4.72 10.71
C THR A 16 3.26 -3.57 10.51
N LEU A 17 3.44 -2.45 11.22
CA LEU A 17 2.55 -1.29 11.07
C LEU A 17 2.67 -0.65 9.68
N MET A 18 3.89 -0.53 9.15
CA MET A 18 4.13 -0.05 7.80
C MET A 18 3.41 -0.93 6.77
N ALA A 19 3.57 -2.26 6.85
CA ALA A 19 2.89 -3.18 5.95
C ALA A 19 1.37 -3.16 6.14
N PHE A 20 0.88 -3.03 7.37
CA PHE A 20 -0.55 -2.99 7.66
C PHE A 20 -1.22 -1.76 7.03
N VAL A 21 -0.63 -0.58 7.20
CA VAL A 21 -1.18 0.68 6.67
C VAL A 21 -1.10 0.73 5.15
N THR A 22 -0.08 0.13 4.53
CA THR A 22 0.08 0.17 3.07
C THR A 22 -0.71 -0.92 2.33
N VAL A 23 -1.00 -2.06 2.97
CA VAL A 23 -1.66 -3.20 2.30
C VAL A 23 -3.16 -3.27 2.60
N ILE A 24 -3.57 -2.93 3.82
CA ILE A 24 -4.97 -3.04 4.25
C ILE A 24 -5.55 -1.66 4.59
N GLY A 25 -4.83 -0.85 5.37
CA GLY A 25 -5.39 0.40 5.87
C GLY A 25 -6.62 0.19 6.78
N PHE A 26 -7.05 1.25 7.46
CA PHE A 26 -8.24 1.17 8.33
C PHE A 26 -9.55 1.35 7.55
N ASP A 27 -9.53 2.17 6.51
CA ASP A 27 -10.71 2.50 5.72
C ASP A 27 -11.23 1.31 4.93
N ASP A 28 -10.36 0.43 4.42
CA ASP A 28 -10.79 -0.76 3.68
C ASP A 28 -11.64 -1.70 4.55
N ILE A 29 -11.30 -1.87 5.82
CA ILE A 29 -12.06 -2.74 6.74
C ILE A 29 -13.45 -2.16 6.97
N MET A 30 -13.53 -0.87 7.28
CA MET A 30 -14.79 -0.18 7.57
C MET A 30 -15.70 -0.11 6.34
N TYR A 31 -15.14 0.25 5.19
CA TYR A 31 -15.88 0.40 3.93
C TYR A 31 -16.41 -0.94 3.41
N ASN A 32 -15.60 -2.00 3.45
CA ASN A 32 -16.04 -3.33 3.04
C ASN A 32 -17.13 -3.88 3.97
N PHE A 33 -17.01 -3.66 5.28
CA PHE A 33 -18.04 -4.06 6.24
C PHE A 33 -19.35 -3.29 6.05
N GLN A 34 -19.28 -1.99 5.76
CA GLN A 34 -20.45 -1.17 5.44
C GLN A 34 -21.17 -1.65 4.17
N ASN A 35 -20.42 -2.00 3.12
CA ASN A 35 -21.00 -2.34 1.82
C ASN A 35 -21.51 -3.78 1.71
N GLN A 36 -20.83 -4.75 2.34
CA GLN A 36 -21.11 -6.19 2.18
C GLN A 36 -21.69 -6.84 3.45
N GLY A 37 -21.75 -6.10 4.56
CA GLY A 37 -22.21 -6.61 5.85
C GLY A 37 -21.34 -7.76 6.38
N MET A 38 -21.95 -8.65 7.17
CA MET A 38 -21.23 -9.75 7.86
C MET A 38 -20.57 -10.75 6.90
N THR A 39 -21.08 -10.89 5.67
CA THR A 39 -20.56 -11.83 4.66
C THR A 39 -19.12 -11.52 4.26
N VAL A 40 -18.65 -10.29 4.49
CA VAL A 40 -17.28 -9.87 4.21
C VAL A 40 -16.24 -10.67 4.99
N ILE A 41 -16.59 -11.17 6.18
CA ILE A 41 -15.65 -11.95 7.01
C ILE A 41 -15.27 -13.24 6.28
N THR A 42 -16.23 -13.90 5.64
CA THR A 42 -15.97 -15.14 4.89
C THR A 42 -15.11 -14.90 3.66
N SER A 43 -15.34 -13.82 2.91
CA SER A 43 -14.51 -13.47 1.75
C SER A 43 -13.08 -13.10 2.16
N TRP A 44 -12.91 -12.39 3.28
CA TRP A 44 -11.60 -12.06 3.83
C TRP A 44 -10.82 -13.29 4.28
N VAL A 45 -11.47 -14.24 4.95
CA VAL A 45 -10.83 -15.49 5.33
C VAL A 45 -10.36 -16.26 4.08
N LEU A 46 -11.20 -16.36 3.05
CA LEU A 46 -10.82 -17.02 1.80
C LEU A 46 -9.67 -16.29 1.08
N MET A 47 -9.71 -14.96 0.99
CA MET A 47 -8.64 -14.15 0.39
C MET A 47 -7.33 -14.27 1.19
N LEU A 48 -7.39 -14.38 2.51
CA LEU A 48 -6.21 -14.53 3.35
C LEU A 48 -5.45 -15.81 3.01
N PHE A 49 -6.16 -16.93 2.88
CA PHE A 49 -5.53 -18.22 2.57
C PHE A 49 -5.16 -18.39 1.10
N LEU A 50 -6.02 -17.96 0.17
CA LEU A 50 -5.81 -18.20 -1.26
C LEU A 50 -4.93 -17.15 -1.94
N TYR A 51 -4.81 -15.95 -1.35
CA TYR A 51 -4.11 -14.83 -1.97
C TYR A 51 -3.01 -14.26 -1.06
N VAL A 52 -3.36 -13.79 0.14
CA VAL A 52 -2.41 -13.05 1.00
C VAL A 52 -1.23 -13.91 1.43
N ILE A 53 -1.50 -15.13 1.94
CA ILE A 53 -0.43 -16.04 2.38
C ILE A 53 0.49 -16.42 1.20
N PRO A 54 -0.01 -16.97 0.07
CA PRO A 54 0.85 -17.31 -1.06
C PRO A 54 1.67 -16.12 -1.57
N TYR A 55 1.04 -14.96 -1.71
CA TYR A 55 1.71 -13.75 -2.19
C TYR A 55 2.84 -13.31 -1.25
N SER A 56 2.60 -13.27 0.07
CA SER A 56 3.61 -12.88 1.06
C SER A 56 4.83 -13.80 1.06
N LEU A 57 4.64 -15.10 0.82
CA LEU A 57 5.73 -16.07 0.73
C LEU A 57 6.58 -15.86 -0.53
N ILE A 58 5.96 -15.59 -1.68
CA ILE A 58 6.68 -15.29 -2.93
C ILE A 58 7.50 -14.02 -2.80
N VAL A 59 6.89 -12.96 -2.27
CA VAL A 59 7.55 -11.66 -2.02
C VAL A 59 8.69 -11.81 -1.01
N GLY A 60 8.48 -12.59 0.05
CA GLY A 60 9.52 -12.89 1.04
C GLY A 60 10.72 -13.62 0.44
N GLN A 61 10.48 -14.62 -0.41
CA GLN A 61 11.54 -15.35 -1.09
C GLN A 61 12.33 -14.45 -2.05
N LEU A 62 11.65 -13.67 -2.89
CA LEU A 62 12.30 -12.76 -3.84
C LEU A 62 13.05 -11.64 -3.11
N GLY A 63 12.48 -11.06 -2.06
CA GLY A 63 13.14 -10.06 -1.22
C GLY A 63 14.40 -10.62 -0.52
N GLY A 64 14.39 -11.90 -0.14
CA GLY A 64 15.56 -12.59 0.41
C GLY A 64 16.67 -12.82 -0.62
N ILE A 65 16.31 -13.21 -1.85
CA ILE A 65 17.25 -13.47 -2.96
C ILE A 65 17.91 -12.17 -3.42
N PHE A 66 17.13 -11.11 -3.60
CA PHE A 66 17.60 -9.80 -4.09
C PHE A 66 17.92 -8.82 -2.94
N ASN A 67 18.40 -9.32 -1.80
CA ASN A 67 18.61 -8.52 -0.59
C ASN A 67 19.65 -7.38 -0.71
N LYS A 68 20.44 -7.36 -1.79
CA LYS A 68 21.41 -6.30 -2.09
C LYS A 68 20.87 -5.25 -3.06
N GLU A 69 19.71 -5.49 -3.65
CA GLU A 69 19.11 -4.58 -4.61
C GLU A 69 18.07 -3.68 -3.93
N GLY A 70 18.16 -2.37 -4.17
CA GLY A 70 17.25 -1.38 -3.58
C GLY A 70 15.98 -1.12 -4.39
N GLY A 71 15.84 -1.66 -5.60
CA GLY A 71 14.75 -1.36 -6.53
C GLY A 71 13.44 -2.14 -6.28
N GLY A 72 13.39 -2.99 -5.25
CA GLY A 72 12.21 -3.79 -4.91
C GLY A 72 11.73 -4.65 -6.08
N LEU A 73 10.42 -4.60 -6.37
CA LEU A 73 9.79 -5.41 -7.42
C LEU A 73 10.41 -5.20 -8.81
N SER A 74 10.83 -3.98 -9.13
CA SER A 74 11.46 -3.67 -10.43
C SER A 74 12.82 -4.36 -10.58
N SER A 75 13.58 -4.43 -9.49
CA SER A 75 14.85 -5.17 -9.39
C SER A 75 14.64 -6.67 -9.56
N TRP A 76 13.61 -7.22 -8.89
CA TRP A 76 13.30 -8.65 -8.98
C TRP A 76 12.93 -9.05 -10.41
N ILE A 77 12.10 -8.25 -11.08
CA ILE A 77 11.66 -8.50 -12.45
C ILE A 77 12.81 -8.28 -13.46
N ARG A 78 13.66 -7.29 -13.22
CA ARG A 78 14.86 -7.08 -14.04
C ARG A 78 15.81 -8.27 -13.96
N GLY A 79 15.94 -8.88 -12.77
CA GLY A 79 16.73 -10.08 -12.53
C GLY A 79 16.14 -11.36 -13.14
N THR A 80 14.81 -11.47 -13.29
CA THR A 80 14.17 -12.70 -13.80
C THR A 80 13.78 -12.63 -15.27
N ASN A 81 13.28 -11.49 -15.75
CA ASN A 81 12.63 -11.36 -17.06
C ASN A 81 13.22 -10.24 -17.95
N GLY A 82 14.29 -9.58 -17.51
CA GLY A 82 15.06 -8.63 -18.31
C GLY A 82 14.71 -7.15 -18.13
N GLU A 83 15.51 -6.29 -18.77
CA GLU A 83 15.54 -4.85 -18.51
C GLU A 83 14.26 -4.10 -18.91
N PHE A 84 13.63 -4.48 -20.02
CA PHE A 84 12.37 -3.86 -20.47
C PHE A 84 11.24 -4.05 -19.45
N LEU A 85 11.06 -5.28 -18.96
CA LEU A 85 10.00 -5.60 -18.00
C LEU A 85 10.29 -4.97 -16.63
N GLY A 86 11.55 -4.93 -16.20
CA GLY A 86 11.94 -4.21 -14.98
C GLY A 86 11.61 -2.72 -15.04
N TYR A 87 11.90 -2.06 -16.18
CA TYR A 87 11.52 -0.66 -16.39
C TYR A 87 10.00 -0.47 -16.40
N PHE A 88 9.27 -1.35 -17.10
CA PHE A 88 7.82 -1.29 -17.16
C PHE A 88 7.18 -1.45 -15.76
N THR A 89 7.71 -2.33 -14.91
CA THR A 89 7.30 -2.46 -13.51
C THR A 89 7.54 -1.17 -12.73
N ALA A 90 8.70 -0.53 -12.88
CA ALA A 90 8.98 0.74 -12.18
C ALA A 90 8.03 1.85 -12.63
N TRP A 91 7.77 1.95 -13.95
CA TRP A 91 6.87 2.96 -14.50
C TRP A 91 5.42 2.74 -14.07
N THR A 92 4.92 1.50 -14.12
CA THR A 92 3.55 1.19 -13.69
C THR A 92 3.35 1.46 -12.19
N TYR A 93 4.34 1.16 -11.36
CA TYR A 93 4.32 1.51 -9.94
C TYR A 93 4.25 3.03 -9.73
N TRP A 94 5.09 3.80 -10.42
CA TRP A 94 5.05 5.27 -10.36
C TRP A 94 3.70 5.82 -10.82
N ALA A 95 3.19 5.34 -11.97
CA ALA A 95 1.91 5.79 -12.52
C ALA A 95 0.73 5.48 -11.59
N ALA A 96 0.71 4.30 -10.97
CA ALA A 96 -0.33 3.93 -9.99
C ALA A 96 -0.24 4.73 -8.68
N SER A 97 0.96 5.17 -8.31
CA SER A 97 1.18 5.96 -7.09
C SER A 97 0.56 7.35 -7.17
N VAL A 98 0.48 7.96 -8.36
CA VAL A 98 -0.04 9.33 -8.52
C VAL A 98 -1.52 9.44 -8.13
N PRO A 99 -2.46 8.66 -8.69
CA PRO A 99 -3.85 8.68 -8.26
C PRO A 99 -4.02 8.30 -6.79
N TYR A 100 -3.24 7.33 -6.31
CA TYR A 100 -3.30 6.88 -4.92
C TYR A 100 -2.95 8.00 -3.93
N VAL A 101 -1.93 8.80 -4.21
CA VAL A 101 -1.54 9.94 -3.36
C VAL A 101 -2.64 11.00 -3.33
N VAL A 102 -3.28 11.28 -4.47
CA VAL A 102 -4.38 12.24 -4.56
C VAL A 102 -5.59 11.77 -3.74
N ASP A 103 -5.98 10.51 -3.90
CA ASP A 103 -7.10 9.92 -3.17
C ASP A 103 -6.85 9.86 -1.65
N SER A 104 -5.63 9.49 -1.26
CA SER A 104 -5.20 9.50 0.15
C SER A 104 -5.23 10.91 0.74
N ALA A 105 -4.77 11.92 -0.01
CA ALA A 105 -4.80 13.31 0.44
C ALA A 105 -6.23 13.82 0.63
N ASN A 106 -7.14 13.53 -0.32
CA ASN A 106 -8.54 13.92 -0.18
C ASN A 106 -9.20 13.26 1.04
N SER A 107 -8.98 11.96 1.23
CA SER A 107 -9.54 11.21 2.37
C SER A 107 -9.10 11.80 3.71
N VAL A 108 -7.85 12.25 3.83
CA VAL A 108 -7.35 12.93 5.03
C VAL A 108 -8.04 14.28 5.24
N VAL A 109 -8.17 15.10 4.18
CA VAL A 109 -8.85 16.41 4.27
C VAL A 109 -10.31 16.26 4.68
N VAL A 110 -11.03 15.31 4.08
CA VAL A 110 -12.43 15.00 4.43
C VAL A 110 -12.53 14.51 5.87
N GLY A 111 -11.62 13.62 6.29
CA GLY A 111 -11.56 13.11 7.67
C GLY A 111 -11.36 14.22 8.70
N PHE A 112 -10.45 15.17 8.43
CA PHE A 112 -10.29 16.36 9.28
C PHE A 112 -11.54 17.26 9.26
N GLY A 113 -12.14 17.47 8.09
CA GLY A 113 -13.39 18.24 7.96
C GLY A 113 -14.51 17.66 8.83
N TRP A 114 -14.65 16.34 8.87
CA TRP A 114 -15.60 15.63 9.72
C TRP A 114 -15.25 15.74 11.21
N ALA A 115 -13.97 15.66 11.58
CA ALA A 115 -13.53 15.80 12.97
C ALA A 115 -13.88 17.17 13.59
N PHE A 116 -13.87 18.24 12.78
CA PHE A 116 -14.18 19.60 13.25
C PHE A 116 -15.66 19.99 13.07
N THR A 117 -16.33 19.54 12.01
CA THR A 117 -17.69 19.99 11.66
C THR A 117 -18.78 19.00 12.09
N GLY A 118 -18.44 17.73 12.32
CA GLY A 118 -19.37 16.68 12.74
C GLY A 118 -20.52 16.41 11.75
N SER A 119 -20.39 16.82 10.49
CA SER A 119 -21.45 16.67 9.48
C SER A 119 -20.90 16.20 8.13
N ASN A 120 -21.61 15.27 7.48
CA ASN A 120 -21.23 14.68 6.20
C ASN A 120 -21.31 15.66 5.01
N LYS A 121 -21.86 16.87 5.20
CA LYS A 121 -22.06 17.87 4.13
C LYS A 121 -20.76 18.38 3.51
N PHE A 122 -19.62 18.20 4.19
CA PHE A 122 -18.31 18.62 3.69
C PHE A 122 -17.83 17.74 2.52
N GLN A 123 -18.21 16.46 2.51
CA GLN A 123 -17.83 15.51 1.46
C GLN A 123 -18.55 15.81 0.13
N ASP A 124 -19.77 16.34 0.17
CA ASP A 124 -20.51 16.74 -1.03
C ASP A 124 -19.97 18.03 -1.69
N THR A 125 -19.15 18.80 -0.95
CA THR A 125 -18.60 20.08 -1.44
C THR A 125 -17.21 19.91 -2.05
N MET A 126 -16.45 18.89 -1.65
CA MET A 126 -15.09 18.62 -2.15
C MET A 126 -15.08 17.40 -3.07
N SER A 127 -15.22 17.65 -4.37
CA SER A 127 -15.06 16.61 -5.39
C SER A 127 -13.58 16.22 -5.53
N ASN A 128 -13.29 14.93 -5.73
CA ASN A 128 -11.94 14.42 -6.07
C ASN A 128 -11.26 15.21 -7.22
N ALA A 129 -12.07 15.84 -8.09
CA ALA A 129 -11.59 16.68 -9.18
C ALA A 129 -10.86 17.95 -8.73
N GLU A 130 -11.17 18.51 -7.54
CA GLU A 130 -10.48 19.71 -7.03
C GLU A 130 -9.05 19.43 -6.54
N PHE A 131 -8.71 18.16 -6.31
CA PHE A 131 -7.38 17.74 -5.90
C PHE A 131 -6.57 17.13 -7.05
N THR A 132 -7.16 17.00 -8.25
CA THR A 132 -6.51 16.35 -9.39
C THR A 132 -5.74 17.33 -10.30
N PHE A 133 -5.92 18.65 -10.16
CA PHE A 133 -5.05 19.67 -10.79
C PHE A 133 -5.23 21.04 -10.10
#